data_AF-A0A0C3BIP1-F1
#
_entry.id   AF-A0A0C3BIP1-F1
#
_cell.length_a   1.000
_cell.length_b   1.000
_cell.length_c   1.000
_cell.angle_alpha   90.00
_cell.angle_beta   90.00
_cell.angle_gamma   90.00
#
_symmetry.space_group_name_H-M   'P 1'
#
loop_
_entity.id
_entity.type
_entity.pdbx_description
1 polymer ?
#
loop_
_entity_poly.entity_id
_entity_poly.type
_entity_poly.pdbx_seq_one_letter_code
_entity_poly.pdbx_strand_id
1 'polypeptide(L)'
;MEQRRQFANASNTASLSAVQEPRTSQSASFPPGAGDTAFITIDNVVFHVDRALLRYSSRVFGTIFEREVTNDRHTNPLRIEAEAATFEYILAFIHPILSSPSIDDIRILAALFRLAKRYEMEGVLHQLRRSLVEVRVVEDRPVLPWYKREPLAALVVAHAFDCITESRLALRECLKGPLEAHVAGAASFDIPAEVMGTVLRLRKERLDLLATKLNPNGGITNTDRNCFYCAMQQAQWRFNLLQHLQSHLQLSKLRDTLPSGHVYCANPHSHLVECQITPETIDAWSQDHARQEEGLPLPILNP
;
A
#
# COMPACT_ATOMS: atom_id res chain seq x y z
N MET A 1 29.27 -55.66 -1.45
CA MET A 1 30.50 -54.91 -1.11
C MET A 1 30.09 -53.71 -0.27
N GLU A 2 29.93 -53.95 1.02
CA GLU A 2 29.59 -52.94 2.03
C GLU A 2 30.89 -52.40 2.64
N GLN A 3 31.11 -51.08 2.56
CA GLN A 3 32.18 -50.41 3.31
C GLN A 3 31.59 -49.57 4.42
N ARG A 4 31.56 -50.16 5.61
CA ARG A 4 31.42 -49.48 6.90
C ARG A 4 32.67 -48.62 7.14
N ARG A 5 32.49 -47.30 7.25
CA ARG A 5 33.49 -46.41 7.85
C ARG A 5 32.98 -45.95 9.22
N GLN A 6 33.60 -46.51 10.25
CA GLN A 6 33.56 -46.02 11.61
C GLN A 6 34.44 -44.77 11.68
N PHE A 7 33.87 -43.66 12.14
CA PHE A 7 34.65 -42.54 12.65
C PHE A 7 34.18 -42.26 14.07
N ALA A 8 35.04 -42.64 15.02
CA ALA A 8 35.03 -42.11 16.36
C ALA A 8 35.50 -40.65 16.31
N ASN A 9 34.82 -39.74 17.01
CA ASN A 9 35.43 -38.47 17.37
C ASN A 9 34.98 -37.97 18.74
N ALA A 10 35.98 -37.96 19.62
CA ALA A 10 36.32 -37.01 20.68
C ALA A 10 35.20 -36.27 21.42
N SER A 11 35.16 -36.55 22.71
CA SER A 11 34.59 -35.80 23.82
C SER A 11 34.83 -34.29 23.72
N ASN A 12 33.81 -33.54 23.30
CA ASN A 12 33.71 -32.10 23.52
C ASN A 12 33.13 -31.86 24.91
N THR A 13 34.00 -31.66 25.91
CA THR A 13 33.63 -31.07 27.20
C THR A 13 33.22 -29.62 26.97
N ALA A 14 31.92 -29.43 26.76
CA ALA A 14 31.29 -28.12 26.60
C ALA A 14 31.50 -27.29 27.86
N SER A 15 32.29 -26.23 27.72
CA SER A 15 32.30 -25.10 28.65
C SER A 15 30.86 -24.58 28.77
N LEU A 16 30.29 -24.70 29.95
CA LEU A 16 29.05 -24.06 30.36
C LEU A 16 29.29 -22.54 30.33
N SER A 17 29.06 -21.95 29.16
CA SER A 17 28.98 -20.50 28.97
C SER A 17 27.96 -19.95 29.96
N ALA A 18 28.43 -19.13 30.90
CA ALA A 18 27.57 -18.39 31.81
C ALA A 18 26.51 -17.65 30.97
N VAL A 19 25.24 -18.02 31.16
CA VAL A 19 24.10 -17.34 30.55
C VAL A 19 24.08 -15.94 31.13
N GLN A 20 24.64 -14.96 30.41
CA GLN A 20 24.47 -13.55 30.75
C GLN A 20 22.98 -13.26 30.68
N GLU A 21 22.41 -12.86 31.82
CA GLU A 21 21.05 -12.35 31.85
C GLU A 21 20.95 -11.20 30.83
N PRO A 22 19.95 -11.25 29.93
CA PRO A 22 19.80 -10.23 28.90
C PRO A 22 19.65 -8.87 29.57
N ARG A 23 20.53 -7.93 29.21
CA ARG A 23 20.46 -6.56 29.74
C ARG A 23 19.15 -5.92 29.28
N THR A 24 18.27 -5.64 30.23
CA THR A 24 17.03 -4.90 29.97
C THR A 24 17.34 -3.41 29.85
N SER A 25 16.87 -2.76 28.79
CA SER A 25 16.87 -1.30 28.68
C SER A 25 15.51 -0.72 29.08
N GLN A 26 15.47 0.56 29.43
CA GLN A 26 14.25 1.27 29.82
C GLN A 26 13.80 2.20 28.70
N SER A 27 12.50 2.29 28.45
CA SER A 27 11.95 3.27 27.51
C SER A 27 12.18 4.69 28.01
N ALA A 28 12.62 5.59 27.12
CA ALA A 28 12.77 7.00 27.44
C ALA A 28 11.41 7.72 27.53
N SER A 29 10.44 7.31 26.71
CA SER A 29 9.11 7.91 26.64
C SER A 29 8.15 7.39 27.71
N PHE A 30 8.38 6.17 28.20
CA PHE A 30 7.57 5.51 29.24
C PHE A 30 8.45 4.98 30.38
N PRO A 31 9.15 5.87 31.11
CA PRO A 31 10.13 5.49 32.13
C PRO A 31 9.45 4.95 33.42
N PRO A 32 10.20 4.30 34.32
CA PRO A 32 9.70 3.88 35.63
C PRO A 32 8.96 5.00 36.37
N GLY A 33 7.73 4.70 36.80
CA GLY A 33 6.83 5.66 37.45
C GLY A 33 5.84 6.37 36.51
N ALA A 34 5.98 6.22 35.18
CA ALA A 34 4.99 6.71 34.23
C ALA A 34 3.68 5.93 34.23
N GLY A 35 3.64 4.74 34.83
CA GLY A 35 2.43 3.95 34.98
C GLY A 35 2.58 2.81 35.99
N ASP A 36 1.47 2.14 36.28
CA ASP A 36 1.35 1.10 37.30
C ASP A 36 1.70 -0.32 36.80
N THR A 37 1.95 -0.50 35.49
CA THR A 37 2.36 -1.79 34.89
C THR A 37 3.62 -1.67 34.07
N ALA A 38 4.50 -2.66 34.22
CA ALA A 38 5.67 -2.82 33.37
C ALA A 38 5.37 -3.82 32.24
N PHE A 39 5.79 -3.50 31.03
CA PHE A 39 5.78 -4.38 29.88
C PHE A 39 7.20 -4.63 29.39
N ILE A 40 7.50 -5.84 28.91
CA ILE A 40 8.79 -6.18 28.29
C ILE A 40 8.57 -6.59 26.85
N THR A 41 9.21 -5.89 25.93
CA THR A 41 9.20 -6.17 24.48
C THR A 41 10.20 -7.27 24.10
N ILE A 42 10.16 -7.76 22.86
CA ILE A 42 11.01 -8.88 22.42
C ILE A 42 12.51 -8.55 22.44
N ASP A 43 12.84 -7.27 22.33
CA ASP A 43 14.17 -6.68 22.40
C ASP A 43 14.55 -6.25 23.83
N ASN A 44 13.82 -6.74 24.84
CA ASN A 44 14.06 -6.54 26.27
C ASN A 44 14.01 -5.06 26.72
N VAL A 45 13.21 -4.23 26.05
CA VAL A 45 12.93 -2.86 26.49
C VAL A 45 11.71 -2.86 27.40
N VAL A 46 11.86 -2.25 28.57
CA VAL A 46 10.82 -2.12 29.59
C VAL A 46 10.04 -0.82 29.39
N PHE A 47 8.71 -0.92 29.37
CA PHE A 47 7.79 0.21 29.28
C PHE A 47 6.89 0.26 30.52
N HIS A 48 6.76 1.42 31.16
CA HIS A 48 5.83 1.62 32.26
C HIS A 48 4.59 2.39 31.80
N VAL A 49 3.42 1.76 31.88
CA VAL A 49 2.16 2.25 31.30
C VAL A 49 1.00 2.02 32.25
N ASP A 50 0.02 2.93 32.26
CA ASP A 50 -1.20 2.81 33.05
C ASP A 50 -2.12 1.68 32.57
N ARG A 51 -2.49 0.77 33.47
CA ARG A 51 -3.48 -0.30 33.23
C ARG A 51 -4.79 0.26 32.73
N ALA A 52 -5.29 1.31 33.38
CA ALA A 52 -6.58 1.90 33.05
C ALA A 52 -6.63 2.33 31.57
N LEU A 53 -5.55 2.93 31.07
CA LEU A 53 -5.44 3.38 29.69
C LEU A 53 -5.46 2.21 28.70
N LEU A 54 -4.70 1.16 29.00
CA LEU A 54 -4.64 -0.04 28.16
C LEU A 54 -5.94 -0.83 28.18
N ARG A 55 -6.61 -0.96 29.34
CA ARG A 55 -7.95 -1.58 29.46
C ARG A 55 -8.97 -0.85 28.61
N TYR A 56 -8.94 0.49 28.64
CA TYR A 56 -9.84 1.31 27.85
C TYR A 56 -9.61 1.15 26.34
N SER A 57 -8.34 1.03 25.94
CA SER A 57 -7.95 1.02 24.53
C SER A 57 -7.93 -0.37 23.89
N SER A 58 -7.96 -1.44 24.68
CA SER A 58 -7.81 -2.83 24.23
C SER A 58 -8.65 -3.78 25.09
N ARG A 59 -9.52 -4.55 24.42
CA ARG A 59 -10.29 -5.62 25.08
C ARG A 59 -9.40 -6.78 25.55
N VAL A 60 -8.32 -7.06 24.82
CA VAL A 60 -7.34 -8.10 25.18
C VAL A 60 -6.67 -7.74 26.50
N PHE A 61 -6.16 -6.51 26.65
CA PHE A 61 -5.57 -6.07 27.92
C PHE A 61 -6.62 -6.01 29.04
N GLY A 62 -7.85 -5.60 28.75
CA GLY A 62 -9.00 -5.73 29.67
C GLY A 62 -9.11 -7.12 30.29
N THR A 63 -9.11 -8.14 29.44
CA THR A 63 -9.22 -9.55 29.85
C THR A 63 -7.99 -10.04 30.62
N ILE A 64 -6.79 -9.63 30.20
CA ILE A 64 -5.53 -10.02 30.88
C ILE A 64 -5.54 -9.48 32.32
N PHE A 65 -5.83 -8.20 32.50
CA PHE A 65 -5.78 -7.56 33.81
C PHE A 65 -6.91 -8.02 34.75
N GLU A 66 -8.09 -8.36 34.24
CA GLU A 66 -9.18 -8.94 35.06
C GLU A 66 -8.79 -10.28 35.69
N ARG A 67 -7.99 -11.09 34.99
CA ARG A 67 -7.47 -12.37 35.51
C ARG A 67 -6.41 -12.15 36.59
N GLU A 68 -5.55 -11.14 36.42
CA GLU A 68 -4.49 -10.84 37.39
C GLU A 68 -5.02 -10.42 38.75
N VAL A 69 -6.17 -9.74 38.84
CA VAL A 69 -6.79 -9.32 40.13
C VAL A 69 -7.06 -10.51 41.06
N THR A 70 -7.23 -11.71 40.52
CA THR A 70 -7.49 -12.91 41.32
C THR A 70 -6.23 -13.58 41.87
N ASN A 71 -5.05 -13.23 41.34
CA ASN A 71 -3.78 -13.78 41.77
C ASN A 71 -3.01 -12.72 42.56
N ASP A 72 -2.98 -12.90 43.87
CA ASP A 72 -2.45 -11.97 44.89
C ASP A 72 -0.91 -11.79 44.84
N ARG A 73 -0.28 -11.92 43.66
CA ARG A 73 1.18 -12.02 43.52
C ARG A 73 1.73 -11.31 42.29
N HIS A 74 2.49 -10.27 42.62
CA HIS A 74 3.71 -9.76 41.99
C HIS A 74 3.64 -9.13 40.59
N THR A 75 4.17 -7.90 40.60
CA THR A 75 4.67 -6.98 39.58
C THR A 75 5.62 -7.59 38.54
N ASN A 76 5.36 -8.82 38.08
CA ASN A 76 6.11 -9.39 36.97
C ASN A 76 5.74 -8.60 35.70
N PRO A 77 6.74 -8.04 34.98
CA PRO A 77 6.44 -7.32 33.76
C PRO A 77 5.77 -8.22 32.71
N LEU A 78 4.73 -7.72 32.07
CA LEU A 78 3.98 -8.45 31.05
C LEU A 78 4.76 -8.46 29.73
N ARG A 79 5.04 -9.64 29.19
CA ARG A 79 5.79 -9.76 27.93
C ARG A 79 4.89 -9.47 26.72
N ILE A 80 5.37 -8.62 25.82
CA ILE A 80 4.70 -8.23 24.56
C ILE A 80 5.49 -8.78 23.38
N GLU A 81 4.77 -9.44 22.47
CA GLU A 81 5.32 -9.92 21.19
C GLU A 81 5.39 -8.80 20.14
N ALA A 82 6.16 -7.75 20.43
CA ALA A 82 6.46 -6.67 19.51
C ALA A 82 7.81 -6.04 19.85
N GLU A 83 8.45 -5.45 18.84
CA GLU A 83 9.65 -4.62 19.00
C GLU A 83 9.31 -3.32 19.74
N ALA A 84 10.26 -2.81 20.53
CA ALA A 84 10.12 -1.59 21.30
C ALA A 84 9.60 -0.41 20.48
N ALA A 85 10.19 -0.16 19.31
CA ALA A 85 9.79 0.96 18.46
C ALA A 85 8.31 0.87 18.06
N THR A 86 7.86 -0.30 17.59
CA THR A 86 6.46 -0.51 17.17
C THR A 86 5.50 -0.37 18.36
N PHE A 87 5.87 -0.90 19.52
CA PHE A 87 5.05 -0.78 20.72
C PHE A 87 4.95 0.66 21.22
N GLU A 88 6.05 1.42 21.16
CA GLU A 88 6.08 2.84 21.52
C GLU A 88 5.11 3.67 20.65
N TYR A 89 5.05 3.41 19.35
CA TYR A 89 4.07 4.02 18.45
C TYR A 89 2.62 3.73 18.88
N ILE A 90 2.29 2.47 19.20
CA ILE A 90 0.95 2.10 19.69
C ILE A 90 0.61 2.83 20.98
N LEU A 91 1.56 2.90 21.92
CA LEU A 91 1.37 3.62 23.18
C LEU A 91 1.14 5.12 22.94
N ALA A 92 1.88 5.73 22.02
CA ALA A 92 1.70 7.14 21.64
C ALA A 92 0.29 7.40 21.06
N PHE A 93 -0.28 6.46 20.30
CA PHE A 93 -1.65 6.60 19.77
C PHE A 93 -2.76 6.61 20.82
N ILE A 94 -2.55 5.93 21.94
CA ILE A 94 -3.55 5.83 23.02
C ILE A 94 -3.29 6.86 24.12
N HIS A 95 -2.08 7.41 24.22
CA HIS A 95 -1.73 8.32 25.29
C HIS A 95 -2.43 9.67 25.13
N PRO A 96 -3.14 10.18 26.16
CA PRO A 96 -3.97 11.38 26.02
C PRO A 96 -3.18 12.67 25.82
N ILE A 97 -1.92 12.72 26.27
CA ILE A 97 -1.06 13.92 26.20
C ILE A 97 -0.12 13.88 25.00
N LEU A 98 0.22 12.68 24.49
CA LEU A 98 1.18 12.59 23.39
C LEU A 98 0.45 12.88 22.07
N SER A 99 1.15 13.56 21.17
CA SER A 99 0.63 13.74 19.81
C SER A 99 0.67 12.42 19.05
N SER A 100 -0.32 12.21 18.17
CA SER A 100 -0.32 11.06 17.28
C SER A 100 0.98 11.04 16.48
N PRO A 101 1.75 9.93 16.53
CA PRO A 101 3.07 9.90 15.94
C PRO A 101 2.99 9.96 14.41
N SER A 102 3.94 10.66 13.77
CA SER A 102 4.05 10.64 12.31
C SER A 102 4.59 9.29 11.85
N ILE A 103 3.92 8.68 10.87
CA ILE A 103 4.35 7.42 10.26
C ILE A 103 4.78 7.73 8.82
N ASP A 104 6.07 7.69 8.56
CA ASP A 104 6.65 8.05 7.25
C ASP A 104 7.09 6.83 6.44
N ASP A 105 6.86 5.63 6.98
CA ASP A 105 7.15 4.34 6.35
C ASP A 105 5.91 3.43 6.43
N ILE A 106 5.45 2.95 5.27
CA ILE A 106 4.29 2.08 5.18
C ILE A 106 4.51 0.70 5.81
N ARG A 107 5.76 0.27 5.98
CA ARG A 107 6.11 -0.98 6.68
C ARG A 107 5.82 -0.87 8.17
N ILE A 108 6.18 0.28 8.76
CA ILE A 108 5.83 0.61 10.14
C ILE A 108 4.31 0.66 10.27
N LEU A 109 3.61 1.31 9.32
CA LEU A 109 2.14 1.34 9.31
C LEU A 109 1.55 -0.08 9.32
N ALA A 110 2.04 -0.98 8.46
CA ALA A 110 1.59 -2.37 8.41
C ALA A 110 1.88 -3.13 9.71
N ALA A 111 3.05 -2.93 10.33
CA ALA A 111 3.39 -3.52 11.62
C ALA A 111 2.44 -3.04 12.74
N LEU A 112 2.09 -1.75 12.73
CA LEU A 112 1.13 -1.17 13.67
C LEU A 112 -0.28 -1.73 13.46
N PHE A 113 -0.72 -1.92 12.22
CA PHE A 113 -2.00 -2.59 11.95
C PHE A 113 -2.03 -4.02 12.51
N ARG A 114 -0.96 -4.81 12.33
CA ARG A 114 -0.85 -6.16 12.92
C ARG A 114 -0.96 -6.11 14.43
N LEU A 115 -0.23 -5.19 15.05
CA LEU A 115 -0.17 -5.07 16.50
C LEU A 115 -1.50 -4.62 17.09
N ALA A 116 -2.12 -3.59 16.50
CA ALA A 116 -3.42 -3.08 16.89
C ALA A 116 -4.53 -4.13 16.71
N LYS A 117 -4.54 -4.89 15.60
CA LYS A 117 -5.49 -6.00 15.39
C LYS A 117 -5.27 -7.12 16.41
N ARG A 118 -4.02 -7.51 16.67
CA ARG A 118 -3.66 -8.55 17.64
C ARG A 118 -4.15 -8.23 19.06
N TYR A 119 -4.07 -6.97 19.47
CA TYR A 119 -4.53 -6.52 20.78
C TYR A 119 -5.94 -5.90 20.75
N GLU A 120 -6.72 -6.07 19.68
CA GLU A 120 -8.10 -5.56 19.55
C GLU A 120 -8.23 -4.06 19.92
N MET A 121 -7.35 -3.23 19.34
CA MET A 121 -7.27 -1.79 19.59
C MET A 121 -8.00 -0.99 18.51
N GLU A 122 -9.33 -1.08 18.50
CA GLU A 122 -10.18 -0.48 17.44
C GLU A 122 -9.96 1.03 17.24
N GLY A 123 -9.77 1.78 18.32
CA GLY A 123 -9.47 3.21 18.25
C GLY A 123 -8.15 3.50 17.52
N VAL A 124 -7.15 2.63 17.69
CA VAL A 124 -5.87 2.75 16.97
C VAL A 124 -6.05 2.34 15.52
N LEU A 125 -6.74 1.22 15.23
CA LEU A 125 -7.04 0.80 13.86
C LEU A 125 -7.75 1.90 13.06
N HIS A 126 -8.72 2.60 13.67
CA HIS A 126 -9.37 3.73 13.03
C HIS A 126 -8.41 4.87 12.69
N GLN A 127 -7.50 5.23 13.60
CA GLN A 127 -6.48 6.25 13.35
C GLN A 127 -5.48 5.82 12.25
N LEU A 128 -5.04 4.56 12.24
CA LEU A 128 -4.15 4.03 11.21
C LEU A 128 -4.84 4.03 9.83
N ARG A 129 -6.14 3.71 9.77
CA ARG A 129 -6.94 3.81 8.54
C ARG A 129 -7.00 5.23 7.99
N ARG A 130 -7.22 6.22 8.86
CA ARG A 130 -7.17 7.64 8.46
C ARG A 130 -5.83 8.01 7.85
N SER A 131 -4.72 7.50 8.41
CA SER A 131 -3.38 7.77 7.86
C SER A 131 -3.19 7.25 6.41
N LEU A 132 -3.93 6.21 6.00
CA LEU A 132 -3.88 5.70 4.62
C LEU A 132 -4.47 6.70 3.61
N VAL A 133 -5.46 7.50 4.02
CA VAL A 133 -6.32 8.30 3.12
C VAL A 133 -6.21 9.80 3.29
N GLU A 134 -5.83 10.28 4.48
CA GLU A 134 -5.77 11.71 4.78
C GLU A 134 -4.47 12.34 4.30
N VAL A 135 -4.58 13.57 3.79
CA VAL A 135 -3.43 14.44 3.54
C VAL A 135 -2.92 14.92 4.90
N ARG A 136 -1.62 14.77 5.13
CA ARG A 136 -0.96 15.27 6.34
C ARG A 136 -0.16 16.53 6.01
N VAL A 137 0.08 17.37 7.00
CA VAL A 137 0.99 18.52 6.85
C VAL A 137 2.19 18.28 7.75
N VAL A 138 3.37 18.18 7.15
CA VAL A 138 4.65 18.02 7.84
C VAL A 138 5.52 19.18 7.43
N GLU A 139 5.96 20.01 8.38
CA GLU A 139 6.79 21.21 8.12
C GLU A 139 6.18 22.13 7.04
N ASP A 140 4.88 22.45 7.17
CA ASP A 140 4.09 23.25 6.21
C ASP A 140 3.99 22.67 4.79
N ARG A 141 4.41 21.42 4.58
CA ARG A 141 4.29 20.73 3.30
C ARG A 141 3.17 19.69 3.34
N PRO A 142 2.23 19.71 2.38
CA PRO A 142 1.23 18.66 2.28
C PRO A 142 1.88 17.36 1.82
N VAL A 143 1.86 16.35 2.70
CA VAL A 143 2.24 14.98 2.40
C VAL A 143 1.02 14.26 1.87
N LEU A 144 1.13 13.77 0.63
CA LEU A 144 0.06 13.01 -0.01
C LEU A 144 -0.24 11.71 0.78
N PRO A 145 -1.51 11.25 0.74
CA PRO A 145 -1.90 10.02 1.41
C PRO A 145 -1.20 8.80 0.80
N TRP A 146 -1.08 7.74 1.60
CA TRP A 146 -0.38 6.51 1.20
C TRP A 146 -0.93 5.90 -0.08
N TYR A 147 -2.26 5.87 -0.24
CA TYR A 147 -2.88 5.30 -1.45
C TYR A 147 -2.49 6.03 -2.74
N LYS A 148 -1.95 7.25 -2.68
CA LYS A 148 -1.42 7.98 -3.85
C LYS A 148 0.09 7.82 -4.03
N ARG A 149 0.83 7.77 -2.91
CA ARG A 149 2.30 7.65 -2.92
C ARG A 149 2.76 6.26 -3.34
N GLU A 150 2.16 5.24 -2.71
CA GLU A 150 2.53 3.84 -2.86
C GLU A 150 1.25 2.99 -2.96
N PRO A 151 0.49 3.13 -4.05
CA PRO A 151 -0.87 2.60 -4.14
C PRO A 151 -0.93 1.08 -3.96
N LEU A 152 0.04 0.33 -4.50
CA LEU A 152 0.03 -1.12 -4.37
C LEU A 152 0.37 -1.60 -2.97
N ALA A 153 1.33 -0.96 -2.29
CA ALA A 153 1.63 -1.26 -0.90
C ALA A 153 0.44 -0.90 0.01
N ALA A 154 -0.18 0.26 -0.21
CA ALA A 154 -1.40 0.65 0.49
C ALA A 154 -2.56 -0.31 0.24
N LEU A 155 -2.72 -0.82 -0.99
CA LEU A 155 -3.71 -1.82 -1.34
C LEU A 155 -3.46 -3.14 -0.60
N VAL A 156 -2.22 -3.62 -0.55
CA VAL A 156 -1.85 -4.85 0.18
C VAL A 156 -2.16 -4.71 1.67
N VAL A 157 -1.76 -3.60 2.29
CA VAL A 157 -2.06 -3.33 3.71
C VAL A 157 -3.57 -3.27 3.93
N ALA A 158 -4.27 -2.43 3.16
CA ALA A 158 -5.71 -2.25 3.33
C ALA A 158 -6.48 -3.57 3.11
N HIS A 159 -6.05 -4.40 2.16
CA HIS A 159 -6.64 -5.71 1.91
C HIS A 159 -6.40 -6.68 3.07
N ALA A 160 -5.17 -6.74 3.61
CA ALA A 160 -4.82 -7.64 4.72
C ALA A 160 -5.57 -7.33 6.05
N PHE A 161 -6.06 -6.10 6.20
CA PHE A 161 -6.79 -5.64 7.38
C PHE A 161 -8.24 -5.27 7.10
N ASP A 162 -8.83 -5.79 6.02
CA ASP A 162 -10.26 -5.63 5.69
C ASP A 162 -10.72 -4.15 5.61
N CYS A 163 -9.80 -3.25 5.25
CA CYS A 163 -10.03 -1.83 5.07
C CYS A 163 -10.59 -1.58 3.68
N ILE A 164 -11.88 -1.90 3.49
CA ILE A 164 -12.55 -1.92 2.19
C ILE A 164 -12.45 -0.57 1.46
N THR A 165 -12.78 0.53 2.13
CA THR A 165 -12.81 1.87 1.53
C THR A 165 -11.43 2.29 1.05
N GLU A 166 -10.42 2.07 1.88
CA GLU A 166 -9.02 2.37 1.64
C GLU A 166 -8.46 1.50 0.49
N SER A 167 -8.83 0.21 0.48
CA SER A 167 -8.48 -0.72 -0.60
C SER A 167 -9.03 -0.24 -1.94
N ARG A 168 -10.27 0.27 -2.00
CA ARG A 168 -10.83 0.82 -3.25
C ARG A 168 -10.04 2.01 -3.76
N LEU A 169 -9.69 2.94 -2.88
CA LEU A 169 -8.93 4.13 -3.25
C LEU A 169 -7.54 3.76 -3.78
N ALA A 170 -6.85 2.85 -3.07
CA ALA A 170 -5.55 2.34 -3.48
C ALA A 170 -5.62 1.56 -4.80
N LEU A 171 -6.66 0.73 -4.99
CA LEU A 171 -6.88 0.01 -6.24
C LEU A 171 -7.07 0.97 -7.41
N ARG A 172 -7.89 2.02 -7.27
CA ARG A 172 -8.07 3.04 -8.33
C ARG A 172 -6.76 3.68 -8.74
N GLU A 173 -5.89 3.98 -7.77
CA GLU A 173 -4.55 4.52 -8.06
C GLU A 173 -3.61 3.48 -8.68
N CYS A 174 -3.71 2.19 -8.31
CA CYS A 174 -2.98 1.10 -8.99
C CYS A 174 -3.37 0.94 -10.47
N LEU A 175 -4.60 1.30 -10.84
CA LEU A 175 -5.05 1.29 -12.24
C LEU A 175 -4.53 2.48 -13.04
N LYS A 176 -3.89 3.45 -12.38
CA LYS A 176 -3.27 4.61 -12.99
C LYS A 176 -1.76 4.40 -13.08
N GLY A 177 -1.07 5.09 -13.98
CA GLY A 177 0.39 5.10 -14.05
C GLY A 177 1.04 3.76 -14.42
N PRO A 178 2.39 3.71 -14.36
CA PRO A 178 3.17 2.53 -14.70
C PRO A 178 3.13 1.47 -13.60
N LEU A 179 2.86 0.23 -13.99
CA LEU A 179 2.71 -0.89 -13.04
C LEU A 179 4.05 -1.18 -12.34
N GLU A 180 5.15 -1.01 -13.06
CA GLU A 180 6.51 -1.26 -12.58
C GLU A 180 6.84 -0.36 -11.38
N ALA A 181 6.43 0.91 -11.41
CA ALA A 181 6.62 1.83 -10.30
C ALA A 181 5.82 1.40 -9.06
N HIS A 182 4.58 0.92 -9.27
CA HIS A 182 3.75 0.41 -8.18
C HIS A 182 4.33 -0.85 -7.55
N VAL A 183 4.84 -1.77 -8.37
CA VAL A 183 5.52 -2.99 -7.91
C VAL A 183 6.80 -2.64 -7.16
N ALA A 184 7.59 -1.69 -7.66
CA ALA A 184 8.80 -1.23 -6.97
C ALA A 184 8.48 -0.60 -5.60
N GLY A 185 7.43 0.22 -5.52
CA GLY A 185 6.96 0.79 -4.25
C GLY A 185 6.48 -0.28 -3.24
N ALA A 186 5.96 -1.41 -3.75
CA ALA A 186 5.51 -2.53 -2.92
C ALA A 186 6.56 -3.63 -2.72
N ALA A 187 7.83 -3.42 -3.10
CA ALA A 187 8.86 -4.47 -3.09
C ALA A 187 9.18 -5.06 -1.71
N SER A 188 8.81 -4.36 -0.63
CA SER A 188 8.97 -4.83 0.75
C SER A 188 7.80 -5.69 1.26
N PHE A 189 6.78 -5.92 0.43
CA PHE A 189 5.59 -6.69 0.79
C PHE A 189 5.49 -7.94 -0.07
N ASP A 190 5.02 -9.02 0.56
CA ASP A 190 4.52 -10.18 -0.17
C ASP A 190 3.15 -9.85 -0.75
N ILE A 191 3.09 -9.64 -2.05
CA ILE A 191 1.84 -9.25 -2.74
C ILE A 191 0.99 -10.50 -2.96
N PRO A 192 -0.23 -10.59 -2.39
CA PRO A 192 -1.10 -11.73 -2.63
C PRO A 192 -1.43 -11.86 -4.12
N ALA A 193 -1.37 -13.09 -4.65
CA ALA A 193 -1.64 -13.36 -6.06
C ALA A 193 -3.05 -12.89 -6.48
N GLU A 194 -4.02 -12.96 -5.56
CA GLU A 194 -5.40 -12.49 -5.78
C GLU A 194 -5.46 -10.96 -5.98
N VAL A 195 -4.70 -10.21 -5.18
CA VAL A 195 -4.60 -8.74 -5.28
C VAL A 195 -3.96 -8.35 -6.60
N MET A 196 -2.80 -8.93 -6.94
CA MET A 196 -2.11 -8.66 -8.20
C MET A 196 -2.95 -9.10 -9.40
N GLY A 197 -3.57 -10.28 -9.34
CA GLY A 197 -4.46 -10.78 -10.38
C GLY A 197 -5.63 -9.85 -10.64
N THR A 198 -6.22 -9.28 -9.58
CA THR A 198 -7.28 -8.27 -9.68
C THR A 198 -6.78 -7.00 -10.35
N VAL A 199 -5.62 -6.48 -9.95
CA VAL A 199 -5.01 -5.29 -10.57
C VAL A 199 -4.75 -5.53 -12.06
N LEU A 200 -4.10 -6.64 -12.43
CA LEU A 200 -3.79 -6.97 -13.82
C LEU A 200 -5.05 -7.14 -14.67
N ARG A 201 -6.06 -7.84 -14.16
CA ARG A 201 -7.34 -8.03 -14.86
C ARG A 201 -8.01 -6.68 -15.13
N LEU A 202 -8.18 -5.84 -14.10
CA LEU A 202 -8.83 -4.53 -14.24
C LEU A 202 -8.02 -3.58 -15.15
N ARG A 203 -6.69 -3.63 -15.11
CA ARG A 203 -5.83 -2.87 -16.03
C ARG A 203 -6.03 -3.32 -17.48
N LYS A 204 -6.13 -4.63 -17.72
CA LYS A 204 -6.42 -5.17 -19.05
C LYS A 204 -7.81 -4.75 -19.54
N GLU A 205 -8.84 -4.91 -18.72
CA GLU A 205 -10.21 -4.48 -19.06
C GLU A 205 -10.25 -2.98 -19.40
N ARG A 206 -9.55 -2.14 -18.61
CA ARG A 206 -9.41 -0.70 -18.88
C ARG A 206 -8.71 -0.43 -20.20
N LEU A 207 -7.62 -1.15 -20.49
CA LEU A 207 -6.90 -1.03 -21.75
C LEU A 207 -7.80 -1.40 -22.94
N ASP A 208 -8.53 -2.50 -22.85
CA ASP A 208 -9.43 -2.97 -23.90
C ASP A 208 -10.55 -1.95 -24.16
N LEU A 209 -11.17 -1.41 -23.10
CA LEU A 209 -12.16 -0.33 -23.21
C LEU A 209 -11.59 0.91 -23.89
N LEU A 210 -10.39 1.36 -23.50
CA LEU A 210 -9.76 2.52 -24.12
C LEU A 210 -9.34 2.24 -25.56
N ALA A 211 -8.86 1.04 -25.86
CA ALA A 211 -8.52 0.62 -27.21
C ALA A 211 -9.75 0.63 -28.13
N THR A 212 -10.94 0.24 -27.66
CA THR A 212 -12.17 0.37 -28.46
C THR A 212 -12.53 1.83 -28.74
N LYS A 213 -12.31 2.75 -27.80
CA LYS A 213 -12.51 4.19 -28.01
C LYS A 213 -11.52 4.80 -29.02
N LEU A 214 -10.29 4.26 -29.08
CA LEU A 214 -9.29 4.60 -30.10
C LEU A 214 -9.61 4.02 -31.48
N ASN A 215 -10.60 3.12 -31.58
CA ASN A 215 -11.05 2.49 -32.81
C ASN A 215 -12.46 2.98 -33.16
N PRO A 216 -12.67 4.28 -33.44
CA PRO A 216 -14.00 4.71 -33.83
C PRO A 216 -14.41 3.93 -35.09
N ASN A 217 -15.53 3.20 -34.98
CA ASN A 217 -16.21 2.57 -36.11
C ASN A 217 -16.60 3.60 -37.20
N GLY A 218 -16.50 4.91 -36.91
CA GLY A 218 -16.53 5.99 -37.89
C GLY A 218 -15.13 6.26 -38.46
N GLY A 219 -14.71 5.41 -39.39
CA GLY A 219 -13.42 5.54 -40.06
C GLY A 219 -13.22 6.90 -40.72
N ILE A 220 -11.96 7.34 -40.76
CA ILE A 220 -11.37 8.29 -41.72
C ILE A 220 -12.45 9.14 -42.43
N THR A 221 -12.97 10.14 -41.74
CA THR A 221 -14.18 10.85 -42.20
C THR A 221 -13.89 11.93 -43.24
N ASN A 222 -12.63 12.25 -43.53
CA ASN A 222 -12.30 13.36 -44.45
C ASN A 222 -11.05 13.21 -45.31
N THR A 223 -10.20 12.20 -45.11
CA THR A 223 -9.09 11.96 -46.05
C THR A 223 -9.48 10.94 -47.08
N ASP A 224 -9.07 11.21 -48.32
CA ASP A 224 -9.19 10.32 -49.46
C ASP A 224 -8.75 8.92 -49.01
N ARG A 225 -9.71 8.00 -48.82
CA ARG A 225 -9.49 6.68 -48.16
C ARG A 225 -8.43 5.84 -48.86
N ASN A 226 -8.01 6.28 -50.03
CA ASN A 226 -7.02 5.64 -50.90
C ASN A 226 -5.59 6.17 -50.67
N CYS A 227 -5.36 7.20 -49.85
CA CYS A 227 -4.01 7.68 -49.60
C CYS A 227 -3.27 6.80 -48.57
N PHE A 228 -2.38 5.94 -49.07
CA PHE A 228 -1.56 5.04 -48.25
C PHE A 228 -0.81 5.76 -47.10
N TYR A 229 -0.19 6.90 -47.37
CA TYR A 229 0.58 7.65 -46.37
C TYR A 229 -0.29 8.23 -45.25
N CYS A 230 -1.51 8.69 -45.54
CA CYS A 230 -2.45 9.14 -44.52
C CYS A 230 -2.86 7.98 -43.60
N ALA A 231 -3.15 6.82 -44.18
CA ALA A 231 -3.49 5.61 -43.42
C ALA A 231 -2.32 5.16 -42.53
N MET A 232 -1.10 5.18 -43.06
CA MET A 232 0.12 4.84 -42.30
C MET A 232 0.37 5.82 -41.15
N GLN A 233 0.22 7.13 -41.38
CA GLN A 233 0.39 8.16 -40.34
C GLN A 233 -0.62 7.98 -39.20
N GLN A 234 -1.90 7.72 -39.54
CA GLN A 234 -2.94 7.45 -38.56
C GLN A 234 -2.68 6.15 -37.78
N ALA A 235 -2.24 5.09 -38.48
CA ALA A 235 -1.86 3.83 -37.85
C ALA A 235 -0.71 4.04 -36.85
N GLN A 236 0.30 4.84 -37.22
CA GLN A 236 1.41 5.18 -36.33
C GLN A 236 0.95 5.93 -35.08
N TRP A 237 0.08 6.94 -35.22
CA TRP A 237 -0.47 7.65 -34.06
C TRP A 237 -1.24 6.72 -33.14
N ARG A 238 -2.10 5.87 -33.70
CA ARG A 238 -2.86 4.88 -32.94
C ARG A 238 -1.93 3.90 -32.21
N PHE A 239 -0.89 3.42 -32.89
CA PHE A 239 0.11 2.56 -32.28
C PHE A 239 0.80 3.25 -31.09
N ASN A 240 1.26 4.49 -31.27
CA ASN A 240 1.91 5.27 -30.21
C ASN A 240 0.96 5.50 -29.02
N LEU A 241 -0.31 5.83 -29.28
CA LEU A 241 -1.32 6.02 -28.24
C LEU A 241 -1.60 4.72 -27.46
N LEU A 242 -1.71 3.59 -28.16
CA LEU A 242 -1.90 2.28 -27.52
C LEU A 242 -0.69 1.88 -26.68
N GLN A 243 0.53 2.08 -27.19
CA GLN A 243 1.76 1.83 -26.44
C GLN A 243 1.86 2.74 -25.20
N HIS A 244 1.45 4.01 -25.33
CA HIS A 244 1.38 4.92 -24.19
C HIS A 244 0.34 4.44 -23.17
N LEU A 245 -0.85 4.02 -23.60
CA LEU A 245 -1.87 3.47 -22.70
C LEU A 245 -1.43 2.20 -21.97
N GLN A 246 -0.69 1.32 -22.65
CA GLN A 246 -0.15 0.10 -22.05
C GLN A 246 0.82 0.41 -20.90
N SER A 247 1.69 1.41 -21.08
CA SER A 247 2.63 1.85 -20.05
C SER A 247 1.99 2.75 -19.01
N HIS A 248 1.02 3.59 -19.40
CA HIS A 248 0.40 4.62 -18.59
C HIS A 248 -1.12 4.65 -18.84
N LEU A 249 -1.90 3.99 -17.99
CA LEU A 249 -3.37 4.00 -18.06
C LEU A 249 -4.01 5.33 -17.60
N GLN A 250 -3.25 6.43 -17.57
CA GLN A 250 -3.73 7.76 -17.24
C GLN A 250 -4.09 8.52 -18.53
N LEU A 251 -5.39 8.74 -18.73
CA LEU A 251 -5.91 9.49 -19.89
C LEU A 251 -5.36 10.91 -19.98
N SER A 252 -5.14 11.58 -18.84
CA SER A 252 -4.59 12.94 -18.82
C SER A 252 -3.20 13.04 -19.46
N LYS A 253 -2.40 11.96 -19.40
CA LYS A 253 -1.07 11.89 -20.03
C LYS A 253 -1.14 11.66 -21.53
N LEU A 254 -2.24 11.12 -22.05
CA LEU A 254 -2.41 11.02 -23.50
C LEU A 254 -2.47 12.38 -24.18
N ARG A 255 -2.94 13.42 -23.48
CA ARG A 255 -2.97 14.78 -24.00
C ARG A 255 -1.57 15.24 -24.46
N ASP A 256 -0.55 14.87 -23.69
CA ASP A 256 0.85 15.22 -23.98
C ASP A 256 1.41 14.45 -25.19
N THR A 257 0.75 13.35 -25.58
CA THR A 257 1.15 12.49 -26.71
C THR A 257 0.37 12.74 -28.00
N LEU A 258 -0.69 13.55 -27.94
CA LEU A 258 -1.43 13.92 -29.13
C LEU A 258 -0.55 14.77 -30.05
N PRO A 259 -0.56 14.52 -31.37
CA PRO A 259 0.14 15.38 -32.31
C PRO A 259 -0.45 16.80 -32.20
N SER A 260 0.42 17.78 -31.97
CA SER A 260 0.01 19.19 -31.90
C SER A 260 -0.31 19.70 -33.31
N GLY A 261 -1.58 20.01 -33.55
CA GLY A 261 -2.04 20.65 -34.78
C GLY A 261 -2.23 19.69 -35.96
N HIS A 262 -2.20 20.24 -37.16
CA HIS A 262 -2.46 19.50 -38.39
C HIS A 262 -1.17 18.95 -38.97
N VAL A 263 -1.17 17.68 -39.38
CA VAL A 263 -0.02 17.07 -40.05
C VAL A 263 -0.35 16.91 -41.52
N TYR A 264 0.47 17.51 -42.37
CA TYR A 264 0.38 17.31 -43.81
C TYR A 264 0.99 15.96 -44.16
N CYS A 265 0.28 15.22 -45.01
CA CYS A 265 0.76 13.98 -45.59
C CYS A 265 2.07 14.24 -46.37
N ALA A 266 3.08 13.39 -46.17
CA ALA A 266 4.39 13.51 -46.83
C ALA A 266 4.35 13.29 -48.36
N ASN A 267 3.19 12.96 -48.92
CA ASN A 267 2.95 12.77 -50.34
C ASN A 267 2.72 14.14 -51.03
N PRO A 268 2.98 14.32 -52.35
CA PRO A 268 2.85 15.61 -53.03
C PRO A 268 1.40 16.11 -53.14
N HIS A 269 0.43 15.31 -52.69
CA HIS A 269 -0.99 15.66 -52.67
C HIS A 269 -1.38 16.56 -51.48
N SER A 270 -0.46 16.89 -50.57
CA SER A 270 -0.68 17.84 -49.46
C SER A 270 -1.95 17.57 -48.65
N HIS A 271 -2.32 16.30 -48.45
CA HIS A 271 -3.51 15.95 -47.67
C HIS A 271 -3.35 16.38 -46.21
N LEU A 272 -4.36 17.06 -45.68
CA LEU A 272 -4.44 17.38 -44.27
C LEU A 272 -4.87 16.13 -43.50
N VAL A 273 -4.01 15.61 -42.63
CA VAL A 273 -4.34 14.49 -41.74
C VAL A 273 -4.65 15.07 -40.36
N GLU A 274 -5.92 15.03 -39.99
CA GLU A 274 -6.38 15.46 -38.67
C GLU A 274 -6.46 14.28 -37.72
N CYS A 275 -5.98 14.48 -36.49
CA CYS A 275 -6.25 13.55 -35.41
C CYS A 275 -7.68 13.78 -34.92
N GLN A 276 -8.54 12.77 -35.07
CA GLN A 276 -9.93 12.85 -34.58
C GLN A 276 -10.02 12.86 -33.06
N ILE A 277 -8.94 12.51 -32.36
CA ILE A 277 -8.89 12.51 -30.90
C ILE A 277 -8.45 13.90 -30.46
N THR A 278 -9.42 14.67 -29.97
CA THR A 278 -9.16 16.02 -29.44
C THR A 278 -8.96 15.96 -27.91
N PRO A 279 -8.38 17.00 -27.29
CA PRO A 279 -8.33 17.12 -25.84
C PRO A 279 -9.71 16.99 -25.18
N GLU A 280 -10.75 17.56 -25.78
CA GLU A 280 -12.13 17.49 -25.27
C GLU A 280 -12.67 16.05 -25.30
N THR A 281 -12.27 15.28 -26.31
CA THR A 281 -12.60 13.85 -26.40
C THR A 281 -11.93 13.07 -25.26
N ILE A 282 -10.66 13.35 -24.96
CA ILE A 282 -9.94 12.75 -23.83
C ILE A 282 -10.56 13.15 -22.50
N ASP A 283 -10.99 14.41 -22.35
CA ASP A 283 -11.65 14.89 -21.13
C ASP A 283 -13.00 14.19 -20.93
N ALA A 284 -13.79 14.04 -21.99
CA ALA A 284 -15.03 13.28 -21.97
C ALA A 284 -14.80 11.81 -21.58
N TRP A 285 -13.75 11.17 -22.12
CA TRP A 285 -13.37 9.81 -21.73
C TRP A 285 -12.93 9.74 -20.27
N SER A 286 -12.22 10.76 -19.78
CA SER A 286 -11.77 10.83 -18.39
C SER A 286 -12.93 10.97 -17.41
N GLN A 287 -13.94 11.76 -17.76
CA GLN A 287 -15.17 11.91 -16.97
C GLN A 287 -16.03 10.64 -16.99
N ASP A 288 -16.18 9.99 -18.14
CA ASP A 288 -16.83 8.68 -18.25
C ASP A 288 -16.11 7.63 -17.40
N HIS A 289 -14.78 7.61 -17.46
CA HIS A 289 -13.96 6.71 -16.65
C HIS A 289 -14.11 6.97 -15.15
N ALA A 290 -14.09 8.23 -14.71
CA ALA A 290 -14.28 8.59 -13.30
C ALA A 290 -15.61 8.06 -12.75
N ARG A 291 -16.69 8.16 -13.54
CA ARG A 291 -18.01 7.61 -13.20
C ARG A 291 -18.00 6.08 -13.09
N GLN A 292 -17.27 5.39 -13.96
CA GLN A 292 -17.14 3.93 -13.90
C GLN A 292 -16.32 3.48 -12.67
N GLU A 293 -15.29 4.25 -12.28
CA GLU A 293 -14.48 3.95 -11.09
C GLU A 293 -15.29 3.97 -9.79
N GLU A 294 -16.36 4.76 -9.73
CA GLU A 294 -17.30 4.80 -8.59
C GLU A 294 -18.00 3.45 -8.37
N GLY A 295 -18.26 2.72 -9.46
CA GLY A 295 -18.94 1.42 -9.48
C GLY A 295 -18.03 0.19 -9.44
N LEU A 296 -16.70 0.36 -9.37
CA LEU A 296 -15.79 -0.79 -9.42
C LEU A 296 -16.11 -1.81 -8.31
N PRO A 297 -16.25 -3.11 -8.66
CA PRO A 297 -16.53 -4.15 -7.69
C PRO A 297 -15.37 -4.21 -6.70
N LEU A 298 -15.72 -4.44 -5.44
CA LEU A 298 -14.73 -4.72 -4.42
C LEU A 298 -13.99 -6.01 -4.82
N PRO A 299 -12.67 -6.11 -4.57
CA PRO A 299 -12.06 -7.42 -4.43
C PRO A 299 -12.94 -8.19 -3.46
N ILE A 300 -13.42 -9.36 -3.86
CA ILE A 300 -14.14 -10.24 -2.94
C ILE A 300 -13.11 -10.57 -1.87
N LEU A 301 -13.24 -9.91 -0.70
CA LEU A 301 -12.44 -10.26 0.46
C LEU A 301 -12.87 -11.67 0.83
N ASN A 302 -11.92 -12.60 0.91
CA ASN A 302 -12.23 -13.99 1.22
C ASN A 302 -13.10 -14.05 2.49
N PRO A 303 -14.28 -14.69 2.43
CA PRO A 303 -15.15 -14.89 3.59
C PRO A 303 -14.53 -15.84 4.63
#